data_AF-A0A5C4VNY6-F1
#
_entry.id   AF-A0A5C4VNY6-F1
#
_cell.length_a   1.000
_cell.length_b   1.000
_cell.length_c   1.000
_cell.angle_alpha   90.00
_cell.angle_beta   90.00
_cell.angle_gamma   90.00
#
_symmetry.space_group_name_H-M   'P 1'
#
loop_
_entity.id
_entity.type
_entity.pdbx_description
1 polymer ?
#
loop_
_entity_poly.entity_id
_entity_poly.type
_entity_poly.pdbx_seq_one_letter_code
_entity_poly.pdbx_strand_id
1 'polypeptide(L)'
;MACVPRLLLAPLLLAALPLAGCGDDGPVHLEVTVQDWTGWSREQPAPVVTTHDVSEGGTFTVEVIGDEEVVVTVVQVDGEEVALEISEPMTADGRIREPRTEFSLDRDGSVTFGTPTLDGGTTVTVAER
;
A
#
# COMPACT_ATOMS: atom_id res chain seq x y z
N MET A 1 66.38 5.98 40.24
CA MET A 1 64.91 6.15 40.08
C MET A 1 64.68 7.34 39.17
N ALA A 2 64.32 7.11 37.91
CA ALA A 2 63.79 8.14 37.01
C ALA A 2 62.85 7.44 36.02
N CYS A 3 61.64 8.00 35.90
CA CYS A 3 60.45 7.42 35.31
C CYS A 3 60.45 7.33 33.78
N VAL A 4 59.67 6.35 33.32
CA VAL A 4 59.30 5.87 31.98
C VAL A 4 58.56 6.94 31.14
N PRO A 5 58.59 6.86 29.78
CA PRO A 5 58.18 7.92 28.86
C PRO A 5 56.67 7.94 28.61
N ARG A 6 56.13 9.13 28.34
CA ARG A 6 54.70 9.39 28.15
C ARG A 6 54.35 9.33 26.67
N LEU A 7 53.76 8.20 26.25
CA LEU A 7 53.03 8.03 24.99
C LEU A 7 51.76 8.89 24.98
N LEU A 8 51.57 9.70 23.95
CA LEU A 8 50.29 10.29 23.53
C LEU A 8 50.28 10.27 21.99
N LEU A 9 49.76 9.20 21.38
CA LEU A 9 48.42 9.10 20.77
C LEU A 9 48.09 10.16 19.70
N ALA A 10 48.24 9.76 18.44
CA ALA A 10 47.42 10.16 17.29
C ALA A 10 47.06 8.85 16.54
N PRO A 11 45.83 8.64 16.03
CA PRO A 11 45.35 9.30 14.79
C PRO A 11 43.88 9.78 14.88
N LEU A 12 43.45 10.86 14.22
CA LEU A 12 43.30 11.12 12.77
C LEU A 12 41.94 10.62 12.19
N LEU A 13 41.02 11.59 12.10
CA LEU A 13 39.95 11.82 11.12
C LEU A 13 38.99 10.69 10.66
N LEU A 14 37.72 10.93 11.02
CA LEU A 14 36.51 10.96 10.17
C LEU A 14 36.55 10.17 8.84
N ALA A 15 35.77 9.10 8.81
CA ALA A 15 34.99 8.72 7.64
C ALA A 15 33.55 8.49 8.10
N ALA A 16 32.74 9.57 8.13
CA ALA A 16 31.30 9.43 8.21
C ALA A 16 30.84 8.95 6.83
N LEU A 17 30.55 7.65 6.71
CA LEU A 17 29.85 7.13 5.54
C LEU A 17 28.47 7.82 5.49
N PRO A 18 28.07 8.45 4.38
CA PRO A 18 26.65 8.69 4.16
C PRO A 18 26.01 7.32 4.03
N LEU A 19 25.20 6.94 5.02
CA LEU A 19 24.24 5.87 4.87
C LEU A 19 23.42 6.23 3.62
N ALA A 20 23.58 5.45 2.56
CA ALA A 20 22.59 5.40 1.50
C ALA A 20 21.29 4.99 2.21
N GLY A 21 20.41 5.97 2.44
CA GLY A 21 19.08 5.70 2.93
C GLY A 21 18.43 4.77 1.91
N CYS A 22 18.09 3.56 2.33
CA CYS A 22 17.02 2.84 1.68
C CYS A 22 15.83 3.81 1.64
N GLY A 23 15.31 4.09 0.45
CA GLY A 23 14.12 4.92 0.27
C GLY A 23 12.99 4.22 1.00
N ASP A 24 12.72 4.67 2.22
CA ASP A 24 11.53 4.35 2.98
C ASP A 24 10.85 5.71 3.05
N ASP A 25 10.01 6.01 2.06
CA ASP A 25 9.25 7.27 2.01
C ASP A 25 8.20 7.37 3.13
N GLY A 26 8.22 6.41 4.06
CA GLY A 26 7.43 6.36 5.27
C GLY A 26 6.09 5.67 5.06
N PRO A 27 5.30 5.53 6.14
CA PRO A 27 3.95 5.03 6.04
C PRO A 27 3.07 5.96 5.18
N VAL A 28 2.18 5.35 4.41
CA VAL A 28 1.14 6.03 3.63
C VAL A 28 -0.20 5.90 4.33
N HIS A 29 -1.03 6.93 4.19
CA HIS A 29 -2.35 6.97 4.77
C HIS A 29 -3.38 6.68 3.69
N LEU A 30 -3.96 5.47 3.73
CA LEU A 30 -4.88 4.98 2.72
C LEU A 30 -6.32 5.01 3.23
N GLU A 31 -7.17 5.77 2.56
CA GLU A 31 -8.62 5.68 2.68
C GLU A 31 -9.14 4.63 1.69
N VAL A 32 -9.85 3.63 2.21
CA VAL A 32 -10.42 2.53 1.44
C VAL A 32 -11.93 2.65 1.48
N THR A 33 -12.53 2.84 0.31
CA THR A 33 -13.97 2.91 0.12
C THR A 33 -14.46 1.62 -0.55
N VAL A 34 -15.32 0.88 0.13
CA VAL A 34 -15.93 -0.36 -0.34
C VAL A 34 -17.39 -0.10 -0.70
N GLN A 35 -17.76 -0.49 -1.92
CA GLN A 35 -19.09 -0.29 -2.46
C GLN A 35 -19.62 -1.58 -3.08
N ASP A 36 -20.57 -2.18 -2.38
CA ASP A 36 -21.21 -3.42 -2.79
C ASP A 36 -22.44 -3.18 -3.67
N TRP A 37 -22.61 -4.01 -4.69
CA TRP A 37 -23.80 -4.03 -5.52
C TRP A 37 -24.19 -5.47 -5.87
N THR A 38 -25.44 -5.86 -5.68
CA THR A 38 -25.88 -7.23 -5.98
C THR A 38 -26.67 -7.36 -7.27
N GLY A 39 -26.91 -6.28 -8.04
CA GLY A 39 -27.80 -6.29 -9.21
C GLY A 39 -29.30 -6.42 -8.88
N TRP A 40 -29.63 -6.91 -7.69
CA TRP A 40 -30.99 -7.16 -7.21
C TRP A 40 -31.50 -6.09 -6.24
N SER A 41 -30.63 -5.18 -5.79
CA SER A 41 -31.01 -4.07 -4.91
C SER A 41 -31.76 -2.98 -5.69
N ARG A 42 -32.81 -2.42 -5.08
CA ARG A 42 -33.52 -1.26 -5.66
C ARG A 42 -32.68 0.01 -5.63
N GLU A 43 -31.81 0.13 -4.64
CA GLU A 43 -30.96 1.29 -4.38
C GLU A 43 -29.55 0.82 -4.05
N GLN A 44 -28.56 1.65 -4.39
CA GLN A 44 -27.16 1.39 -4.06
C GLN A 44 -26.99 1.46 -2.53
N PRO A 45 -26.43 0.41 -1.88
CA PRO A 45 -26.06 0.48 -0.47
C PRO A 45 -25.11 1.64 -0.19
N ALA A 46 -25.12 2.18 1.02
CA ALA A 46 -24.10 3.16 1.40
C ALA A 46 -22.70 2.52 1.36
N PRO A 47 -21.67 3.25 0.91
CA PRO A 47 -20.32 2.74 0.94
C PRO A 47 -19.80 2.63 2.38
N VAL A 48 -18.91 1.67 2.60
CA VAL A 48 -18.13 1.55 3.83
C VAL A 48 -16.77 2.20 3.60
N VAL A 49 -16.32 3.04 4.53
CA VAL A 49 -15.03 3.72 4.44
C VAL A 49 -14.18 3.33 5.63
N THR A 50 -12.95 2.87 5.38
CA THR A 50 -11.94 2.58 6.38
C THR A 50 -10.65 3.29 6.05
N THR A 51 -9.77 3.42 7.05
CA THR A 51 -8.51 4.13 6.92
C THR A 51 -7.38 3.28 7.48
N HIS A 52 -6.26 3.25 6.78
CA HIS A 52 -5.11 2.41 7.11
C HIS A 52 -3.81 3.20 7.00
N ASP A 53 -3.00 3.19 8.07
CA ASP A 53 -1.61 3.66 8.02
C ASP A 53 -0.71 2.45 7.76
N VAL A 54 -0.14 2.36 6.57
CA VAL A 54 0.62 1.19 6.13
C VAL A 54 1.94 1.61 5.48
N SER A 55 3.02 0.88 5.78
CA SER A 55 4.30 1.03 5.11
C SER A 55 4.45 -0.02 4.01
N GLU A 56 5.51 0.10 3.20
CA GLU A 56 5.91 -0.98 2.28
C GLU A 56 6.04 -2.33 3.02
N GLY A 57 5.51 -3.38 2.41
CA GLY A 57 5.34 -4.73 2.98
C GLY A 57 4.15 -4.86 3.94
N GLY A 58 3.47 -3.78 4.28
CA GLY A 58 2.26 -3.77 5.10
C GLY A 58 1.04 -4.31 4.36
N THR A 59 0.07 -4.84 5.12
CA THR A 59 -1.16 -5.41 4.56
C THR A 59 -2.40 -4.91 5.31
N PHE A 60 -3.54 -4.94 4.60
CA PHE A 60 -4.88 -4.79 5.17
C PHE A 60 -5.87 -5.67 4.43
N THR A 61 -7.05 -5.90 5.03
CA THR A 61 -8.10 -6.72 4.43
C THR A 61 -9.29 -5.88 4.00
N VAL A 62 -9.93 -6.32 2.92
CA VAL A 62 -11.16 -5.74 2.39
C VAL A 62 -12.20 -6.84 2.28
N GLU A 63 -13.36 -6.64 2.91
CA GLU A 63 -14.50 -7.55 2.76
C GLU A 63 -15.12 -7.35 1.36
N VAL A 64 -15.35 -8.46 0.64
CA VAL A 64 -16.05 -8.46 -0.64
C VAL A 64 -17.29 -9.35 -0.59
N ILE A 65 -18.26 -9.08 -1.47
CA ILE A 65 -19.47 -9.91 -1.59
C ILE A 65 -19.06 -11.35 -1.93
N GLY A 66 -19.51 -12.30 -1.10
CA GLY A 66 -19.18 -13.72 -1.24
C GLY A 66 -18.68 -14.38 0.03
N ASP A 67 -18.65 -13.66 1.16
CA ASP A 67 -17.98 -14.07 2.41
C ASP A 67 -16.47 -14.29 2.21
N GLU A 68 -15.88 -13.55 1.26
CA GLU A 68 -14.47 -13.60 0.89
C GLU A 68 -13.76 -12.35 1.44
N GLU A 69 -12.57 -12.56 2.02
CA GLU A 69 -11.68 -11.47 2.44
C GLU A 69 -10.55 -11.35 1.42
N VAL A 70 -10.39 -10.17 0.85
CA VAL A 70 -9.30 -9.85 -0.05
C VAL A 70 -8.18 -9.15 0.73
N VAL A 71 -6.96 -9.69 0.66
CA VAL A 71 -5.77 -9.08 1.25
C VAL A 71 -5.17 -8.11 0.23
N VAL A 72 -4.94 -6.88 0.66
CA VAL A 72 -4.20 -5.87 -0.09
C VAL A 72 -2.84 -5.67 0.59
N THR A 73 -1.78 -5.80 -0.19
CA THR A 73 -0.39 -5.61 0.23
C THR A 73 0.15 -4.35 -0.42
N VAL A 74 0.74 -3.45 0.36
CA VAL A 74 1.52 -2.34 -0.18
C VAL A 74 2.91 -2.88 -0.51
N VAL A 75 3.20 -3.08 -1.79
CA VAL A 75 4.45 -3.72 -2.21
C VAL A 75 5.56 -2.71 -2.51
N GLN A 76 5.20 -1.45 -2.74
CA GLN A 76 6.16 -0.36 -2.93
C GLN A 76 5.53 0.97 -2.51
N VAL A 77 6.33 1.81 -1.85
CA VAL A 77 6.03 3.23 -1.64
C VAL A 77 7.25 4.02 -2.07
N ASP A 78 7.10 4.86 -3.10
CA ASP A 78 8.13 5.82 -3.50
C ASP A 78 7.55 7.23 -3.62
N GLY A 79 8.38 8.19 -4.02
CA GLY A 79 7.99 9.60 -4.11
C GLY A 79 6.97 9.94 -5.19
N GLU A 80 6.59 9.01 -6.07
CA GLU A 80 5.68 9.23 -7.20
C GLU A 80 4.48 8.27 -7.18
N GLU A 81 4.66 7.03 -6.72
CA GLU A 81 3.67 5.97 -6.82
C GLU A 81 3.59 5.11 -5.54
N VAL A 82 2.39 4.59 -5.27
CA VAL A 82 2.15 3.49 -4.33
C VAL A 82 1.67 2.28 -5.12
N ALA A 83 2.43 1.18 -5.06
CA ALA A 83 2.08 -0.07 -5.73
C ALA A 83 1.41 -1.04 -4.75
N LEU A 84 0.34 -1.68 -5.21
CA LEU A 84 -0.51 -2.58 -4.46
C LEU A 84 -0.55 -3.96 -5.15
N GLU A 85 -0.42 -5.01 -4.34
CA GLU A 85 -0.73 -6.38 -4.75
C GLU A 85 -1.97 -6.87 -3.99
N ILE A 86 -2.91 -7.44 -4.73
CA ILE A 86 -4.19 -7.94 -4.23
C ILE A 86 -4.17 -9.47 -4.31
N SER A 87 -4.60 -10.14 -3.24
CA SER A 87 -4.58 -11.60 -3.15
C SER A 87 -5.46 -12.31 -4.18
N GLU A 88 -6.45 -11.61 -4.72
CA GLU A 88 -7.40 -12.13 -5.70
C GLU A 88 -7.42 -11.29 -6.98
N PRO A 89 -7.64 -11.90 -8.16
CA PRO A 89 -7.73 -11.17 -9.41
C PRO A 89 -8.94 -10.22 -9.44
N MET A 90 -8.67 -8.92 -9.50
CA MET A 90 -9.66 -7.85 -9.58
C MET A 90 -9.61 -7.16 -10.94
N THR A 91 -10.64 -6.38 -11.26
CA THR A 91 -10.76 -5.69 -12.55
C THR A 91 -10.71 -4.19 -12.35
N ALA A 92 -9.93 -3.52 -13.21
CA ALA A 92 -9.99 -2.06 -13.32
C ALA A 92 -11.02 -1.65 -14.37
N ASP A 93 -11.67 -0.52 -14.15
CA ASP A 93 -12.54 0.15 -15.13
C ASP A 93 -13.63 -0.75 -15.75
N GLY A 94 -14.12 -1.74 -14.99
CA GLY A 94 -15.13 -2.69 -15.47
C GLY A 94 -14.64 -3.65 -16.57
N ARG A 95 -13.32 -3.77 -16.79
CA ARG A 95 -12.73 -4.69 -17.78
C ARG A 95 -12.70 -6.13 -17.26
N ILE A 96 -13.88 -6.74 -17.17
CA ILE A 96 -14.08 -8.05 -16.53
C ILE A 96 -13.24 -9.20 -17.14
N ARG A 97 -12.81 -9.06 -18.40
CA ARG A 97 -12.00 -10.07 -19.12
C ARG A 97 -10.50 -9.92 -18.92
N GLU A 98 -10.06 -8.88 -18.22
CA GLU A 98 -8.65 -8.58 -17.98
C GLU A 98 -8.40 -8.44 -16.47
N PRO A 99 -8.71 -9.45 -15.64
CA PRO A 99 -8.46 -9.38 -14.21
C PRO A 99 -6.96 -9.42 -13.94
N ARG A 100 -6.54 -8.70 -12.91
CA ARG A 100 -5.15 -8.56 -12.47
C ARG A 100 -5.09 -8.44 -10.95
N THR A 101 -3.94 -8.74 -10.39
CA THR A 101 -3.65 -8.63 -8.95
C THR A 101 -2.84 -7.38 -8.62
N GLU A 102 -2.26 -6.73 -9.63
CA GLU A 102 -1.37 -5.58 -9.46
C GLU A 102 -2.09 -4.28 -9.84
N PHE A 103 -2.00 -3.30 -8.95
CA PHE A 103 -2.58 -1.97 -9.10
C PHE A 103 -1.62 -0.93 -8.56
N SER A 104 -1.72 0.30 -9.05
CA SER A 104 -0.96 1.42 -8.50
C SER A 104 -1.80 2.69 -8.47
N LEU A 105 -1.44 3.59 -7.57
CA LEU A 105 -1.95 4.95 -7.51
C LEU A 105 -0.78 5.93 -7.44
N ASP A 106 -0.93 7.09 -8.08
CA ASP A 106 -0.05 8.22 -7.86
C ASP A 106 -0.13 8.70 -6.40
N ARG A 107 0.90 9.38 -5.91
CA ARG A 107 0.84 10.08 -4.60
C ARG A 107 -0.35 11.05 -4.55
N ASP A 108 -1.04 11.10 -3.42
CA ASP A 108 -2.30 11.84 -3.22
C ASP A 108 -3.45 11.43 -4.18
N GLY A 109 -3.23 10.36 -4.95
CA GLY A 109 -4.11 9.84 -5.99
C GLY A 109 -5.05 8.76 -5.48
N SER A 110 -5.67 8.04 -6.43
CA SER A 110 -6.56 6.94 -6.11
C SER A 110 -6.59 5.90 -7.22
N VAL A 111 -6.83 4.65 -6.85
CA VAL A 111 -7.08 3.55 -7.77
C VAL A 111 -8.39 2.85 -7.42
N THR A 112 -9.11 2.42 -8.44
CA THR A 112 -10.36 1.67 -8.29
C THR A 112 -10.24 0.31 -8.96
N PHE A 113 -10.68 -0.71 -8.24
CA PHE A 113 -10.75 -2.08 -8.73
C PHE A 113 -11.97 -2.79 -8.16
N GLY A 114 -12.48 -3.80 -8.86
CA GLY A 114 -13.69 -4.50 -8.42
C GLY A 114 -13.72 -5.95 -8.86
N THR A 115 -14.60 -6.72 -8.23
CA THR A 115 -14.72 -8.15 -8.53
C THR A 115 -15.14 -8.36 -10.00
N PRO A 116 -14.61 -9.41 -10.67
CA PRO A 116 -14.82 -9.64 -12.10
C PRO A 116 -16.21 -10.23 -12.43
N THR A 117 -17.28 -9.50 -12.12
CA THR A 117 -18.66 -9.98 -12.28
C THR A 117 -19.55 -8.95 -13.01
N LEU A 118 -20.60 -9.44 -13.68
CA LEU A 118 -21.59 -8.58 -14.36
C LEU A 118 -22.87 -8.37 -13.53
N ASP A 119 -23.15 -9.31 -12.63
CA ASP A 119 -24.47 -9.48 -12.04
C ASP A 119 -24.53 -8.89 -10.63
N GLY A 120 -23.37 -8.62 -10.03
CA GLY A 120 -23.21 -8.11 -8.68
C GLY A 120 -21.82 -8.41 -8.15
N GLY A 121 -21.22 -7.44 -7.47
CA GLY A 121 -19.85 -7.48 -7.01
C GLY A 121 -19.50 -6.34 -6.07
N THR A 122 -18.24 -6.28 -5.69
CA THR A 122 -17.68 -5.24 -4.82
C THR A 122 -16.77 -4.35 -5.64
N THR A 123 -16.97 -3.04 -5.52
CA THR A 123 -16.02 -2.02 -6.00
C THR A 123 -15.24 -1.49 -4.81
N VAL A 124 -13.92 -1.47 -4.94
CA VAL A 124 -12.99 -0.96 -3.94
C VAL A 124 -12.26 0.22 -4.55
N THR A 125 -12.22 1.35 -3.85
CA THR A 125 -11.39 2.50 -4.18
C THR A 125 -10.40 2.72 -3.05
N VAL A 126 -9.12 2.77 -3.38
CA VAL A 126 -8.03 3.09 -2.45
C VAL A 126 -7.49 4.45 -2.83
N ALA A 127 -7.45 5.39 -1.89
CA ALA A 127 -6.95 6.74 -2.09
C ALA A 127 -5.94 7.11 -1.01
N GLU A 128 -4.88 7.82 -1.37
CA GLU A 128 -3.97 8.42 -0.40
C GLU A 128 -4.52 9.77 0.08
N ARG A 129 -4.50 10.01 1.41
CA ARG A 129 -5.14 11.18 2.05
C ARG A 129 -4.36 11.78 3.22
#